data_AF-A0A7W1CA55-F1
#
_entry.id   AF-A0A7W1CA55-F1
#
_cell.length_a   1.000
_cell.length_b   1.000
_cell.length_c   1.000
_cell.angle_alpha   90.00
_cell.angle_beta   90.00
_cell.angle_gamma   90.00
#
_symmetry.space_group_name_H-M   'P 1'
#
loop_
_entity.id
_entity.type
_entity.pdbx_description
1 polymer ?
#
loop_
_entity_poly.entity_id
_entity_poly.type
_entity_poly.pdbx_seq_one_letter_code
_entity_poly.pdbx_strand_id
1 'polypeptide(L)'
;MNARLFWKSLAVQAVVVAIPFAALGLALDREFFEDWGWAVGPVVWLGCSLITARLLGLPLGYVLFSALAGGVAGTIVMLATSHLAGMGAALLVFAASCGSYDPNAEAEAQREWEAERATRADRKAAAKR
;
A
#
# COMPACT_ATOMS: atom_id res chain seq x y z
N MET A 1 -7.16 -15.75 -2.97
CA MET A 1 -7.29 -14.37 -3.49
C MET A 1 -8.77 -14.00 -3.54
N ASN A 2 -9.17 -12.94 -2.85
CA ASN A 2 -10.54 -12.42 -2.82
C ASN A 2 -10.76 -11.52 -4.04
N ALA A 3 -11.41 -12.05 -5.08
CA ALA A 3 -11.64 -11.33 -6.34
C ALA A 3 -12.46 -10.03 -6.15
N ARG A 4 -13.42 -10.04 -5.21
CA ARG A 4 -14.22 -8.84 -4.91
C ARG A 4 -13.35 -7.74 -4.30
N LEU A 5 -12.47 -8.10 -3.37
CA LEU A 5 -11.56 -7.14 -2.72
C LEU A 5 -10.49 -6.64 -3.69
N PHE A 6 -9.99 -7.51 -4.58
CA PHE A 6 -9.11 -7.12 -5.68
C PHE A 6 -9.72 -6.00 -6.53
N TRP A 7 -10.90 -6.24 -7.11
CA TRP A 7 -11.54 -5.23 -7.99
C TRP A 7 -11.94 -3.98 -7.23
N LYS A 8 -12.43 -4.12 -5.99
CA LYS A 8 -12.81 -2.98 -5.15
C LYS A 8 -11.59 -2.11 -4.81
N SER A 9 -10.49 -2.72 -4.41
CA SER A 9 -9.25 -1.99 -4.08
C SER A 9 -8.62 -1.35 -5.31
N LEU A 10 -8.63 -2.04 -6.45
CA LEU A 10 -8.19 -1.49 -7.74
C LEU A 10 -8.98 -0.23 -8.11
N ALA A 11 -10.30 -0.31 -8.10
CA ALA A 11 -11.17 0.82 -8.47
C ALA A 11 -11.02 1.99 -7.50
N VAL A 12 -11.03 1.73 -6.19
CA VAL A 12 -10.90 2.78 -5.17
C VAL A 12 -9.54 3.46 -5.28
N GLN A 13 -8.44 2.72 -5.32
CA GLN A 13 -7.10 3.32 -5.42
C GLN A 13 -6.93 4.08 -6.73
N ALA A 14 -7.41 3.55 -7.85
CA ALA A 14 -7.34 4.24 -9.14
C ALA A 14 -8.05 5.60 -9.10
N VAL A 15 -9.28 5.66 -8.56
CA VAL A 15 -10.03 6.92 -8.43
C VAL A 15 -9.34 7.89 -7.48
N VAL A 16 -8.94 7.40 -6.30
CA VAL A 16 -8.32 8.24 -5.26
C VAL A 16 -6.99 8.81 -5.73
N VAL A 17 -6.21 8.07 -6.54
CA VAL A 17 -4.95 8.54 -7.15
C VAL A 17 -5.21 9.48 -8.33
N ALA A 18 -6.19 9.17 -9.19
CA ALA A 18 -6.45 9.97 -10.38
C ALA A 18 -6.81 11.42 -10.07
N ILE A 19 -7.58 11.67 -9.01
CA ILE A 19 -8.02 13.02 -8.62
C ILE A 19 -6.85 13.96 -8.31
N PRO A 20 -5.95 13.69 -7.34
CA PRO A 20 -4.83 14.58 -7.03
C PRO A 20 -3.83 14.66 -8.18
N PHE A 21 -3.58 13.59 -8.93
CA PHE A 21 -2.67 13.66 -10.08
C PHE A 21 -3.24 14.52 -11.21
N ALA A 22 -4.54 14.47 -11.48
CA ALA A 22 -5.18 15.36 -12.43
C ALA A 22 -5.12 16.82 -11.94
N ALA A 23 -5.40 17.06 -10.65
CA ALA A 23 -5.31 18.40 -10.07
C ALA A 23 -3.88 18.96 -10.15
N LEU A 24 -2.87 18.17 -9.81
CA LEU A 24 -1.47 18.57 -9.89
C LEU A 24 -1.04 18.82 -11.34
N GLY A 25 -1.41 17.95 -12.28
CA GLY A 25 -1.08 18.11 -13.69
C GLY A 25 -1.75 19.32 -14.37
N LEU A 26 -2.85 19.82 -13.79
CA LEU A 26 -3.50 21.05 -14.24
C LEU A 26 -2.95 22.31 -13.55
N ALA A 27 -2.47 22.17 -12.31
CA ALA A 27 -2.05 23.29 -11.48
C ALA A 27 -0.56 23.63 -11.58
N LEU A 28 0.28 22.65 -11.93
CA LEU A 28 1.73 22.77 -11.90
C LEU A 28 2.33 22.56 -13.29
N ASP A 29 3.44 23.23 -13.54
CA ASP A 29 4.18 23.13 -14.79
C ASP A 29 5.09 21.90 -14.83
N ARG A 30 5.65 21.67 -16.02
CA ARG A 30 6.54 20.54 -16.25
C ARG A 30 7.83 20.64 -15.43
N GLU A 31 8.38 21.84 -15.27
CA GLU A 31 9.62 22.08 -14.53
C GLU A 31 9.50 21.65 -13.07
N PHE A 32 8.37 21.94 -12.41
CA PHE A 32 8.09 21.44 -11.07
C PHE A 32 8.18 19.91 -10.97
N PHE A 33 7.65 19.18 -11.95
CA PHE A 33 7.69 17.71 -11.94
C PHE A 33 9.08 17.15 -12.25
N GLU A 34 9.90 17.88 -13.01
CA GLU A 34 11.30 17.48 -13.27
C GLU A 34 12.13 17.57 -11.98
N ASP A 35 11.90 18.59 -11.14
CA ASP A 35 12.61 18.78 -9.88
C ASP A 35 12.05 17.94 -8.72
N TRP A 36 10.72 17.87 -8.59
CA TRP A 36 10.04 17.34 -7.41
C TRP A 36 9.19 16.10 -7.68
N GLY A 37 8.98 15.71 -8.94
CA GLY A 37 8.10 14.59 -9.30
C GLY A 37 8.50 13.26 -8.64
N TRP A 38 9.81 13.05 -8.44
CA TRP A 38 10.35 11.86 -7.78
C TRP A 38 9.91 11.74 -6.30
N ALA A 39 9.60 12.84 -5.63
CA ALA A 39 9.14 12.87 -4.24
C ALA A 39 7.62 13.05 -4.15
N VAL A 40 7.05 13.94 -4.95
CA VAL A 40 5.61 14.24 -4.99
C VAL A 40 4.81 13.01 -5.38
N GLY A 41 5.27 12.25 -6.39
CA GLY A 41 4.60 11.03 -6.83
C GLY A 41 4.42 10.01 -5.69
N PRO A 42 5.50 9.56 -5.03
CA PRO A 42 5.42 8.65 -3.88
C PRO A 42 4.61 9.19 -2.70
N VAL A 43 4.73 10.48 -2.37
CA VAL A 43 3.99 11.08 -1.26
C VAL A 43 2.48 11.08 -1.55
N VAL A 44 2.07 11.50 -2.74
CA VAL A 44 0.66 11.49 -3.15
C VAL A 44 0.14 10.06 -3.22
N TRP A 45 0.91 9.12 -3.78
CA TRP A 45 0.57 7.70 -3.85
C TRP A 45 0.29 7.12 -2.45
N LEU A 46 1.20 7.32 -1.49
CA LEU A 46 1.02 6.84 -0.13
C LEU A 46 -0.15 7.54 0.57
N GLY A 47 -0.30 8.85 0.39
CA GLY A 47 -1.45 9.60 0.89
C GLY A 47 -2.78 9.05 0.38
N CYS A 48 -2.85 8.72 -0.90
CA CYS A 48 -4.01 8.06 -1.51
C CYS A 48 -4.26 6.68 -0.90
N SER A 49 -3.20 5.89 -0.66
CA SER A 49 -3.32 4.59 -0.01
C SER A 49 -3.85 4.69 1.43
N LEU A 50 -3.53 5.75 2.17
CA LEU A 50 -4.14 6.01 3.49
C LEU A 50 -5.66 6.20 3.37
N ILE A 51 -6.11 6.97 2.37
CA ILE A 51 -7.54 7.19 2.10
C ILE A 51 -8.20 5.87 1.69
N THR A 52 -7.58 5.10 0.80
CA THR A 52 -8.06 3.78 0.38
C THR A 52 -8.20 2.82 1.55
N ALA A 53 -7.24 2.81 2.49
CA ALA A 53 -7.34 1.98 3.69
C ALA A 53 -8.62 2.29 4.49
N ARG A 54 -8.96 3.57 4.63
CA ARG A 54 -10.17 4.02 5.32
C ARG A 54 -11.44 3.65 4.56
N LEU A 55 -11.46 3.82 3.25
CA LEU A 55 -12.62 3.49 2.41
C LEU A 55 -12.90 1.98 2.34
N LEU A 56 -11.86 1.15 2.46
CA LEU A 56 -11.97 -0.30 2.42
C LEU A 56 -12.10 -0.96 3.80
N GLY A 57 -11.82 -0.23 4.88
CA GLY A 57 -11.81 -0.78 6.23
C GLY A 57 -10.68 -1.79 6.46
N LEU A 58 -9.55 -1.64 5.76
CA LEU A 58 -8.39 -2.53 5.86
C LEU A 58 -7.36 -2.00 6.87
N PRO A 59 -6.57 -2.89 7.51
CA PRO A 59 -5.49 -2.47 8.38
C PRO A 59 -4.48 -1.57 7.67
N LEU A 60 -4.13 -0.45 8.32
CA LEU A 60 -3.30 0.58 7.70
C LEU A 60 -1.93 0.04 7.27
N GLY A 61 -1.27 -0.73 8.14
CA GLY A 61 0.04 -1.31 7.86
C GLY A 61 0.01 -2.22 6.63
N TYR A 62 -1.05 -3.02 6.49
CA TYR A 62 -1.24 -3.91 5.36
C TYR A 62 -1.42 -3.16 4.03
N VAL A 63 -2.21 -2.08 4.05
CA VAL A 63 -2.42 -1.24 2.86
C VAL A 63 -1.17 -0.46 2.49
N LEU A 64 -0.41 0.04 3.47
CA LEU A 64 0.88 0.71 3.21
C LEU A 64 1.93 -0.27 2.66
N PHE A 65 1.98 -1.50 3.16
CA PHE A 65 2.80 -2.56 2.57
C PHE A 65 2.39 -2.85 1.12
N SER A 66 1.08 -2.98 0.87
CA SER A 66 0.53 -3.15 -0.48
C SER A 66 0.87 -1.97 -1.39
N ALA A 67 0.83 -0.74 -0.87
CA ALA A 67 1.20 0.48 -1.58
C ALA A 67 2.68 0.50 -1.93
N LEU A 68 3.55 0.05 -1.03
CA LEU A 68 4.97 -0.08 -1.29
C LEU A 68 5.23 -1.14 -2.38
N ALA A 69 4.63 -2.32 -2.26
CA ALA A 69 4.77 -3.39 -3.25
C ALA A 69 4.30 -2.95 -4.64
N GLY A 70 3.13 -2.28 -4.71
CA GLY A 70 2.62 -1.67 -5.93
C GLY A 70 3.58 -0.60 -6.47
N GLY A 71 4.04 0.31 -5.62
CA GLY A 71 4.98 1.36 -6.01
C GLY A 71 6.27 0.81 -6.61
N VAL A 72 6.90 -0.18 -5.96
CA VAL A 72 8.11 -0.85 -6.45
C VAL A 72 7.87 -1.50 -7.80
N ALA A 73 6.81 -2.30 -7.95
CA ALA A 73 6.48 -2.96 -9.21
C ALA A 73 6.22 -1.94 -10.33
N GLY A 74 5.48 -0.87 -10.02
CA GLY A 74 5.20 0.21 -10.96
C GLY A 74 6.45 0.94 -11.41
N THR A 75 7.37 1.27 -10.48
CA THR A 75 8.65 1.91 -10.81
C THR A 75 9.48 1.02 -11.73
N ILE A 76 9.57 -0.28 -11.44
CA ILE A 76 10.31 -1.24 -12.30
C ILE A 76 9.73 -1.24 -13.73
N VAL A 77 8.40 -1.38 -13.86
CA VAL A 77 7.75 -1.41 -15.17
C VAL A 77 7.86 -0.07 -15.89
N MET A 78 7.74 1.05 -15.17
CA MET A 78 7.91 2.38 -15.75
C MET A 78 9.29 2.56 -16.36
N LEU A 79 10.35 2.18 -15.63
CA LEU A 79 11.73 2.28 -16.10
C LEU A 79 12.02 1.40 -17.32
N ALA A 80 11.33 0.26 -17.42
CA ALA A 80 11.46 -0.65 -18.55
C ALA A 80 10.61 -0.26 -19.76
N THR A 81 9.55 0.53 -19.56
CA THR A 81 8.53 0.78 -20.59
C THR A 81 8.06 2.24 -20.63
N SER A 82 7.01 2.59 -19.90
CA SER A 82 6.40 3.91 -19.90
C SER A 82 5.69 4.21 -18.57
N HIS A 83 5.44 5.49 -18.30
CA HIS A 83 4.72 5.93 -17.10
C HIS A 83 3.33 5.31 -16.96
N LEU A 84 2.55 5.20 -18.06
CA LEU A 84 1.21 4.60 -18.02
C LEU A 84 1.26 3.09 -17.73
N ALA A 85 2.21 2.37 -18.33
CA ALA A 85 2.40 0.95 -18.06
C ALA A 85 2.84 0.71 -16.60
N GLY A 86 3.73 1.55 -16.07
CA GLY A 86 4.13 1.53 -14.66
C GLY A 86 2.97 1.80 -13.71
N MET A 87 2.12 2.79 -14.00
CA MET A 87 0.91 3.06 -13.21
C MET A 87 -0.06 1.86 -13.21
N GLY A 88 -0.27 1.23 -14.38
CA GLY A 88 -1.06 0.01 -14.48
C GLY A 88 -0.51 -1.12 -13.62
N ALA A 89 0.81 -1.37 -13.68
CA ALA A 89 1.46 -2.39 -12.87
C ALA A 89 1.36 -2.09 -11.36
N ALA A 90 1.55 -0.82 -10.96
CA ALA A 90 1.43 -0.41 -9.56
C ALA A 90 0.05 -0.70 -9.00
N LEU A 91 -1.00 -0.32 -9.74
CA LEU A 91 -2.38 -0.53 -9.35
C LEU A 91 -2.74 -2.02 -9.29
N LEU A 92 -2.29 -2.82 -10.25
CA LEU A 92 -2.54 -4.26 -10.28
C LEU A 92 -1.86 -4.98 -9.12
N VAL A 93 -0.59 -4.68 -8.81
CA VAL A 93 0.14 -5.30 -7.71
C VAL A 93 -0.38 -4.83 -6.35
N PHE A 94 -0.74 -3.54 -6.22
CA PHE A 94 -1.43 -3.02 -5.04
C PHE A 94 -2.74 -3.79 -4.79
N ALA A 95 -3.57 -3.93 -5.83
CA ALA A 95 -4.86 -4.61 -5.74
C ALA A 95 -4.72 -6.12 -5.49
N ALA A 96 -3.72 -6.77 -6.08
CA ALA A 96 -3.40 -8.16 -5.83
C ALA A 96 -2.98 -8.38 -4.36
N SER A 97 -2.14 -7.49 -3.84
CA SER A 97 -1.73 -7.49 -2.44
C SER A 97 -2.94 -7.30 -1.52
N CYS A 98 -3.75 -6.25 -1.74
CA CYS A 98 -5.01 -6.03 -0.99
C CYS A 98 -5.97 -7.22 -1.08
N GLY A 99 -6.10 -7.82 -2.27
CA GLY A 99 -6.96 -8.98 -2.52
C GLY A 99 -6.47 -10.28 -1.87
N SER A 100 -5.23 -10.31 -1.36
CA SER A 100 -4.70 -11.44 -0.58
C SER A 100 -4.97 -11.33 0.92
N TYR A 101 -5.57 -10.22 1.38
CA TYR A 101 -5.89 -10.02 2.78
C TYR A 101 -6.90 -11.06 3.29
N ASP A 102 -6.54 -11.74 4.37
CA ASP A 102 -7.41 -12.67 5.09
C ASP A 102 -7.49 -12.24 6.57
N PRO A 103 -8.66 -11.77 7.05
CA PRO A 103 -8.82 -11.33 8.43
C PRO A 103 -8.64 -12.46 9.45
N ASN A 104 -8.89 -13.72 9.08
CA ASN A 104 -8.74 -14.85 10.00
C ASN A 104 -7.26 -15.17 10.21
N ALA A 105 -6.47 -15.17 9.13
CA ALA A 105 -5.03 -15.40 9.19
C ALA A 105 -4.32 -14.30 10.01
N GLU A 106 -4.74 -13.05 9.87
CA GLU A 106 -4.22 -11.93 10.66
C GLU A 106 -4.57 -12.05 12.16
N ALA A 107 -5.81 -12.47 12.46
CA ALA A 107 -6.23 -12.71 13.84
C ALA A 107 -5.47 -13.87 14.50
N GLU A 108 -5.13 -14.91 13.73
CA GLU A 108 -4.31 -16.03 14.18
C GLU A 108 -2.86 -15.59 14.45
N ALA A 109 -2.23 -14.90 13.51
CA ALA A 109 -0.87 -14.36 13.67
C ALA A 109 -0.75 -13.42 14.90
N GLN A 110 -1.77 -12.61 15.15
CA GLN A 110 -1.82 -11.75 16.34
C GLN A 110 -1.85 -12.56 17.64
N ARG A 111 -2.63 -13.64 17.70
CA ARG A 111 -2.70 -14.53 18.87
C ARG A 111 -1.38 -15.24 19.12
N GLU A 112 -0.73 -15.72 18.07
CA GLU A 112 0.58 -16.36 18.17
C GLU A 112 1.64 -15.39 18.71
N TRP A 113 1.69 -14.17 18.17
CA TRP A 113 2.61 -13.13 18.64
C TRP A 113 2.39 -12.77 20.12
N GLU A 114 1.14 -12.69 20.56
CA GLU A 114 0.80 -12.45 21.97
C GLU A 114 1.26 -13.59 22.87
N ALA A 115 1.08 -14.85 22.44
CA ALA A 115 1.54 -16.03 23.17
C ALA A 115 3.08 -16.09 23.27
N GLU A 116 3.79 -15.80 22.19
CA GLU A 116 5.26 -15.71 22.17
C GLU A 116 5.77 -14.60 23.10
N ARG A 117 5.11 -13.44 23.06
CA ARG A 117 5.45 -12.28 23.90
C ARG A 117 5.27 -12.60 25.39
N ALA A 118 4.19 -13.26 25.76
CA ALA A 118 3.95 -13.73 27.12
C ALA A 118 5.03 -14.72 27.57
N THR A 119 5.31 -15.74 26.76
CA THR A 119 6.37 -16.73 27.03
C THR A 119 7.73 -16.08 27.21
N ARG A 120 8.07 -15.09 26.36
CA ARG A 120 9.32 -14.34 26.46
C ARG A 120 9.39 -13.48 27.73
N ALA A 121 8.28 -12.95 28.19
CA ALA A 121 8.21 -12.19 29.44
C ALA A 121 8.42 -13.11 30.66
N ASP A 122 7.78 -14.28 30.68
CA ASP A 122 7.93 -15.27 31.76
C ASP A 122 9.36 -15.79 31.87
N ARG A 123 10.00 -16.11 30.73
CA ARG A 123 11.41 -16.50 30.69
C ARG A 123 12.34 -15.43 31.25
N LYS A 124 12.09 -14.16 30.93
CA LYS A 124 12.87 -13.03 31.47
C LYS A 124 12.66 -12.86 32.98
N ALA A 125 11.44 -13.09 33.47
CA ALA A 125 11.13 -13.02 34.89
C ALA A 125 11.81 -14.16 35.67
N ALA A 126 11.79 -15.38 35.14
CA ALA A 126 12.45 -16.54 35.73
C ALA A 126 13.98 -16.38 35.79
N ALA A 127 14.61 -15.82 34.76
CA ALA A 127 16.05 -15.57 34.72
C ALA A 127 16.54 -14.47 35.69
N LYS A 128 15.61 -13.67 36.24
CA LYS A 128 15.91 -12.58 37.19
C LYS A 128 15.72 -13.02 38.66
N ARG A 129 15.18 -14.21 38.91
CA ARG A 129 15.04 -14.83 40.23
C ARG A 129 16.26 -15.69 40.54
#